data_AF-A0A442X5W8-F1
#
_entry.id   AF-A0A442X5W8-F1
#
_cell.length_a   1.000
_cell.length_b   1.000
_cell.length_c   1.000
_cell.angle_alpha   90.00
_cell.angle_beta   90.00
_cell.angle_gamma   90.00
#
_symmetry.space_group_name_H-M   'P 1'
#
loop_
_entity.id
_entity.type
_entity.pdbx_description
1 polymer ?
#
loop_
_entity_poly.entity_id
_entity_poly.type
_entity_poly.pdbx_seq_one_letter_code
_entity_poly.pdbx_strand_id
1 'polypeptide(L)'
;MELRLNIEDATPPELARGIAAAEAVFTRAGITALQGAEGLFALEGWDIKGFPEDDKPTEYEDRAATIWLEADEAAATACCAGWPKERVPRHQIMELINVPRTKLQAEAVPDTWAERKQLYPDVVTRLEITTGPDRQIDFDIAFILGWVPERQTLDRVEPLSEDGDRIPFFTSDLAQVEEMARRALKDWTIEIDRDPCDAHVFDPAAGDGDDELRLAAWRDFDGSLHMEKPPANPAIALTLAMMRGQSMHFD
;
A
#
# COMPACT_ATOMS: atom_id res chain seq x y z
N MET A 1 5.53 -13.88 0.29
CA MET A 1 6.79 -13.25 0.72
C MET A 1 7.68 -14.33 1.26
N GLU A 2 8.89 -14.44 0.73
CA GLU A 2 9.84 -15.50 1.08
C GLU A 2 11.22 -14.86 1.22
N LEU A 3 12.06 -15.41 2.10
CA LEU A 3 13.46 -15.01 2.20
C LEU A 3 14.29 -15.77 1.16
N ARG A 4 15.16 -15.04 0.47
CA ARG A 4 16.18 -15.59 -0.42
C ARG A 4 17.55 -15.19 0.10
N LEU A 5 18.50 -16.13 0.08
CA LEU A 5 19.91 -15.85 0.33
C LEU A 5 20.68 -15.95 -0.99
N ASN A 6 21.52 -14.95 -1.26
CA ASN A 6 22.40 -14.91 -2.42
C ASN A 6 23.86 -15.12 -1.96
N ILE A 7 24.24 -16.39 -1.82
CA ILE A 7 25.60 -16.81 -1.43
C ILE A 7 26.17 -17.70 -2.52
N GLU A 8 27.26 -17.25 -3.14
CA GLU A 8 27.97 -18.02 -4.16
C GLU A 8 28.43 -19.38 -3.62
N ASP A 9 28.28 -20.44 -4.43
CA ASP A 9 28.60 -21.83 -4.10
C ASP A 9 27.81 -22.49 -2.95
N ALA A 10 26.84 -21.80 -2.33
CA ALA A 10 26.05 -22.39 -1.27
C ALA A 10 25.09 -23.47 -1.80
N THR A 11 25.10 -24.62 -1.16
CA THR A 11 24.20 -25.73 -1.48
C THR A 11 22.79 -25.47 -0.96
N PRO A 12 21.74 -26.10 -1.51
CA PRO A 12 20.38 -25.93 -1.02
C PRO A 12 20.20 -26.21 0.49
N PRO A 13 20.83 -27.26 1.09
CA PRO A 13 20.77 -27.46 2.54
C PRO A 13 21.49 -26.38 3.35
N GLU A 14 22.55 -25.76 2.81
CA GLU A 14 23.21 -24.61 3.45
C GLU A 14 22.29 -23.39 3.43
N LEU A 15 21.69 -23.08 2.28
CA LEU A 15 20.74 -21.98 2.13
C LEU A 15 19.53 -22.14 3.07
N ALA A 16 18.96 -23.35 3.14
CA ALA A 16 17.84 -23.64 4.03
C ALA A 16 18.18 -23.42 5.52
N ARG A 17 19.40 -23.77 5.96
CA ARG A 17 19.86 -23.48 7.33
C ARG A 17 19.99 -21.99 7.59
N GLY A 18 20.50 -21.23 6.62
CA GLY A 18 20.58 -19.78 6.71
C GLY A 18 19.21 -19.13 6.85
N ILE A 19 18.25 -19.53 5.99
CA ILE A 19 16.88 -19.02 6.03
C ILE A 19 16.23 -19.31 7.40
N ALA A 20 16.33 -20.54 7.90
CA ALA A 20 15.78 -20.90 9.20
C ALA A 20 16.39 -20.08 10.37
N ALA A 21 17.67 -19.71 10.26
CA ALA A 21 18.33 -18.87 11.26
C ALA A 21 17.81 -17.43 11.23
N ALA A 22 17.62 -16.83 10.05
CA ALA A 22 16.99 -15.51 9.92
C ALA A 22 15.54 -15.51 10.45
N GLU A 23 14.74 -16.50 10.09
CA GLU A 23 13.35 -16.63 10.57
C GLU A 23 13.27 -16.72 12.10
N ALA A 24 14.24 -17.39 12.74
CA ALA A 24 14.32 -17.46 14.19
C ALA A 24 14.64 -16.09 14.83
N VAL A 25 15.42 -15.24 14.17
CA VAL A 25 15.68 -13.86 14.62
C VAL A 25 14.39 -13.04 14.58
N PHE A 26 13.69 -13.03 13.44
CA PHE A 26 12.41 -12.32 13.29
C PHE A 26 11.37 -12.80 14.31
N THR A 27 11.23 -14.12 14.48
CA THR A 27 10.31 -14.72 15.45
C THR A 27 10.62 -14.28 16.87
N ARG A 28 11.90 -14.27 17.27
CA ARG A 28 12.34 -13.83 18.61
C ARG A 28 12.08 -12.34 18.84
N ALA A 29 12.25 -11.53 17.81
CA ALA A 29 12.03 -10.10 17.87
C ALA A 29 10.54 -9.70 17.81
N GLY A 30 9.66 -10.63 17.43
CA GLY A 30 8.23 -10.38 17.31
C GLY A 30 7.86 -9.51 16.11
N ILE A 31 8.70 -9.47 15.06
CA ILE A 31 8.43 -8.77 13.81
C ILE A 31 8.43 -9.76 12.64
N THR A 32 7.79 -9.37 11.54
CA THR A 32 7.84 -10.10 10.28
C THR A 32 9.08 -9.72 9.47
N ALA A 33 9.47 -10.59 8.53
CA ALA A 33 10.54 -10.28 7.57
C ALA A 33 10.21 -9.04 6.72
N LEU A 34 8.93 -8.80 6.39
CA LEU A 34 8.51 -7.60 5.67
C LEU A 34 8.81 -6.33 6.47
N GLN A 35 8.42 -6.30 7.74
CA GLN A 35 8.69 -5.15 8.61
C GLN A 35 10.20 -4.89 8.75
N GLY A 36 11.02 -5.94 8.83
CA GLY A 36 12.48 -5.81 8.82
C GLY A 36 13.01 -5.21 7.51
N ALA A 37 12.52 -5.69 6.36
CA ALA A 37 12.91 -5.20 5.04
C ALA A 37 12.50 -3.74 4.83
N GLU A 38 11.30 -3.35 5.26
CA GLU A 38 10.80 -1.97 5.21
C GLU A 38 11.64 -1.05 6.09
N GLY A 39 12.02 -1.49 7.29
CA GLY A 39 12.94 -0.76 8.16
C GLY A 39 14.30 -0.54 7.50
N LEU A 40 14.91 -1.59 6.93
CA LEU A 40 16.18 -1.46 6.21
C LEU A 40 16.05 -0.53 5.00
N PHE A 41 14.95 -0.63 4.24
CA PHE A 41 14.69 0.24 3.09
C PHE A 41 14.62 1.71 3.51
N ALA A 42 13.93 2.03 4.62
CA ALA A 42 13.88 3.39 5.15
C ALA A 42 15.28 3.90 5.56
N LEU A 43 16.07 3.05 6.23
CA LEU A 43 17.44 3.39 6.66
C LEU A 43 18.38 3.67 5.48
N GLU A 44 18.42 2.77 4.50
CA GLU A 44 19.26 2.90 3.30
C GLU A 44 18.78 4.08 2.43
N GLY A 45 17.47 4.30 2.33
CA GLY A 45 16.90 5.46 1.66
C GLY A 45 17.34 6.78 2.31
N TRP A 46 17.41 6.83 3.63
CA TRP A 46 17.90 7.99 4.39
C TRP A 46 19.40 8.24 4.16
N ASP A 47 20.23 7.19 4.14
CA ASP A 47 21.67 7.27 3.82
C ASP A 47 21.92 7.78 2.39
N ILE A 48 21.22 7.21 1.40
CA ILE A 48 21.31 7.62 0.00
C ILE A 48 20.96 9.11 -0.18
N LYS A 49 20.02 9.63 0.62
CA LYS A 49 19.62 11.04 0.61
C LYS A 49 20.58 11.96 1.37
N GLY A 50 21.58 11.44 2.05
CA GLY A 50 22.56 12.22 2.81
C GLY A 50 22.07 12.63 4.21
N PHE A 51 21.22 11.81 4.83
CA PHE A 51 20.73 11.98 6.20
C PHE A 51 19.94 13.27 6.50
N PRO A 52 18.96 13.69 5.66
CA PRO A 52 18.13 14.85 5.99
C PRO A 52 17.33 14.63 7.28
N GLU A 53 17.23 15.65 8.14
CA GLU A 53 16.56 15.53 9.45
C GLU A 53 15.07 15.16 9.32
N ASP A 54 14.39 15.66 8.28
CA ASP A 54 12.96 15.47 8.07
C ASP A 54 12.58 14.07 7.55
N ASP A 55 13.52 13.33 6.93
CA ASP A 55 13.29 11.95 6.45
C ASP A 55 13.98 10.91 7.34
N LYS A 56 14.31 11.27 8.59
CA LYS A 56 14.94 10.33 9.51
C LYS A 56 13.98 9.15 9.80
N PRO A 57 14.44 7.89 9.71
CA PRO A 57 13.63 6.74 10.10
C PRO A 57 13.09 6.88 11.51
N THR A 58 11.85 6.44 11.70
CA THR A 58 11.23 6.36 13.01
C THR A 58 11.98 5.38 13.91
N GLU A 59 11.80 5.48 15.24
CA GLU A 59 12.39 4.52 16.18
C GLU A 59 11.92 3.07 15.97
N TYR A 60 10.80 2.87 15.27
CA TYR A 60 10.32 1.55 14.90
C TYR A 60 11.08 1.03 13.68
N GLU A 61 11.19 1.84 12.62
CA GLU A 61 11.92 1.49 11.39
C GLU A 61 13.40 1.26 11.67
N ASP A 62 14.04 2.08 12.50
CA ASP A 62 15.45 1.92 12.91
C ASP A 62 15.68 0.59 13.66
N ARG A 63 14.76 0.22 14.57
CA ARG A 63 14.78 -1.08 15.23
C ARG A 63 14.57 -2.23 14.26
N ALA A 64 13.61 -2.09 13.35
CA ALA A 64 13.31 -3.12 12.37
C ALA A 64 14.48 -3.34 11.40
N ALA A 65 15.15 -2.26 10.97
CA ALA A 65 16.39 -2.30 10.20
C ALA A 65 17.50 -3.05 10.95
N THR A 66 17.68 -2.73 12.24
CA THR A 66 18.65 -3.43 13.10
C THR A 66 18.37 -4.93 13.15
N ILE A 67 17.10 -5.32 13.35
CA ILE A 67 16.70 -6.74 13.39
C ILE A 67 16.92 -7.42 12.04
N TRP A 68 16.69 -6.72 10.92
CA TRP A 68 16.99 -7.25 9.58
C TRP A 68 18.48 -7.52 9.40
N LEU A 69 19.36 -6.59 9.83
CA LEU A 69 20.81 -6.77 9.78
C LEU A 69 21.27 -7.94 10.68
N GLU A 70 20.70 -8.09 11.87
CA GLU A 70 20.94 -9.25 12.74
C GLU A 70 20.50 -10.58 12.08
N ALA A 71 19.36 -10.57 11.38
CA ALA A 71 18.85 -11.74 10.66
C ALA A 71 19.73 -12.09 9.45
N ASP A 72 20.23 -11.10 8.71
CA ASP A 72 21.19 -11.29 7.61
C ASP A 72 22.50 -11.90 8.12
N GLU A 73 23.05 -11.39 9.22
CA GLU A 73 24.25 -11.95 9.86
C GLU A 73 24.03 -13.39 10.36
N ALA A 74 22.89 -13.65 10.99
CA ALA A 74 22.53 -14.99 11.45
C ALA A 74 22.39 -15.98 10.27
N ALA A 75 21.79 -15.54 9.16
CA ALA A 75 21.67 -16.32 7.95
C ALA A 75 23.03 -16.66 7.34
N ALA A 76 23.91 -15.67 7.19
CA ALA A 76 25.25 -15.86 6.65
C ALA A 76 26.05 -16.84 7.52
N THR A 77 25.99 -16.67 8.84
CA THR A 77 26.70 -17.52 9.81
C THR A 77 26.22 -18.98 9.76
N ALA A 78 24.90 -19.20 9.71
CA ALA A 78 24.32 -20.55 9.68
C ALA A 78 24.48 -21.23 8.32
N CYS A 79 24.40 -20.46 7.23
CA CYS A 79 24.59 -20.96 5.87
C CYS A 79 26.04 -21.42 5.68
N CYS A 80 27.01 -20.55 5.98
CA CYS A 80 28.44 -20.79 5.78
C CYS A 80 29.11 -21.53 6.95
N ALA A 81 28.34 -22.24 7.79
CA ALA A 81 28.88 -22.98 8.91
C ALA A 81 29.93 -24.01 8.45
N GLY A 82 31.18 -23.84 8.89
CA GLY A 82 32.31 -24.70 8.51
C GLY A 82 33.06 -24.25 7.24
N TRP A 83 32.67 -23.13 6.64
CA TRP A 83 33.39 -22.56 5.50
C TRP A 83 34.69 -21.86 5.91
N PRO A 84 35.70 -21.79 5.02
CA PRO A 84 36.85 -20.90 5.19
C PRO A 84 36.40 -19.44 5.30
N LYS A 85 37.03 -18.64 6.17
CA LYS A 85 36.65 -17.24 6.45
C LYS A 85 36.65 -16.35 5.21
N GLU A 86 37.47 -16.69 4.21
CA GLU A 86 37.62 -15.95 2.97
C GLU A 86 36.44 -16.15 2.02
N ARG A 87 35.65 -17.22 2.24
CA ARG A 87 34.46 -17.57 1.46
C ARG A 87 33.16 -17.12 2.12
N VAL A 88 33.22 -16.60 3.35
CA VAL A 88 32.03 -16.06 4.02
C VAL A 88 31.76 -14.66 3.47
N PRO A 89 30.56 -14.39 2.93
CA PRO A 89 30.20 -13.06 2.45
C PRO A 89 30.35 -11.99 3.53
N ARG A 90 30.74 -10.79 3.13
CA ARG A 90 30.88 -9.61 4.01
C ARG A 90 29.86 -8.50 3.71
N HIS A 91 28.99 -8.74 2.73
CA HIS A 91 27.92 -7.84 2.32
C HIS A 91 26.58 -8.46 2.70
N GLN A 92 25.50 -7.68 2.65
CA GLN A 92 24.14 -8.19 2.80
C GLN A 92 23.87 -9.27 1.74
N ILE A 93 23.29 -10.39 2.17
CA ILE A 93 23.02 -11.57 1.34
C ILE A 93 21.53 -11.89 1.26
N MET A 94 20.73 -11.33 2.16
CA MET A 94 19.33 -11.65 2.34
C MET A 94 18.45 -10.67 1.58
N GLU A 95 17.47 -11.21 0.89
CA GLU A 95 16.47 -10.46 0.16
C GLU A 95 15.08 -10.97 0.51
N LEU A 96 14.11 -10.07 0.55
CA LEU A 96 12.71 -10.43 0.57
C LEU A 96 12.20 -10.53 -0.88
N ILE A 97 11.85 -11.74 -1.31
CA ILE A 97 11.28 -12.00 -2.62
C ILE A 97 9.79 -12.30 -2.51
N ASN A 98 9.09 -12.29 -3.65
CA ASN A 98 7.64 -12.47 -3.70
C ASN A 98 6.92 -11.51 -2.73
N VAL A 99 7.49 -10.32 -2.56
CA VAL A 99 6.79 -9.14 -2.02
C VAL A 99 5.66 -8.89 -3.00
N PRO A 100 4.39 -8.94 -2.58
CA PRO A 100 3.29 -8.52 -3.42
C PRO A 100 3.55 -7.05 -3.77
N ARG A 101 4.18 -6.82 -4.93
CA ARG A 101 4.15 -5.51 -5.55
C ARG A 101 2.69 -5.33 -5.93
N THR A 102 2.04 -4.34 -5.36
CA THR A 102 0.76 -3.85 -5.90
C THR A 102 0.97 -3.62 -7.40
N LYS A 103 -0.08 -3.73 -8.23
CA LYS A 103 0.07 -3.42 -9.67
C LYS A 103 0.63 -2.00 -9.87
N LEU A 104 0.37 -1.11 -8.90
CA LEU A 104 0.90 0.24 -8.78
C LEU A 104 2.42 0.31 -8.52
N GLN A 105 3.02 -0.71 -7.89
CA GLN A 105 4.46 -0.82 -7.58
C GLN A 105 5.26 -1.56 -8.67
N ALA A 106 4.65 -1.95 -9.79
CA ALA A 106 5.36 -2.49 -10.94
C ALA A 106 6.16 -1.38 -11.67
N GLU A 107 7.34 -1.71 -12.21
CA GLU A 107 8.33 -0.75 -12.77
C GLU A 107 7.85 0.05 -14.00
N ALA A 108 6.78 -0.38 -14.67
CA ALA A 108 6.15 0.40 -15.73
C ALA A 108 4.97 1.20 -15.17
N VAL A 109 5.16 2.51 -15.00
CA VAL A 109 4.07 3.45 -14.71
C VAL A 109 3.13 3.47 -15.94
N PRO A 110 1.82 3.26 -15.76
CA PRO A 110 0.84 3.38 -16.85
C PRO A 110 0.83 4.76 -17.51
N ASP A 111 1.16 4.81 -18.79
CA ASP A 111 1.15 6.05 -19.59
C ASP A 111 -0.22 6.31 -20.24
N THR A 112 -1.09 5.29 -20.29
CA THR A 112 -2.43 5.42 -20.89
C THR A 112 -3.54 5.33 -19.85
N TRP A 113 -4.66 6.00 -20.15
CA TRP A 113 -5.88 5.92 -19.36
C TRP A 113 -6.37 4.46 -19.20
N ALA A 114 -6.29 3.65 -20.26
CA ALA A 114 -6.72 2.25 -20.23
C ALA A 114 -5.90 1.40 -19.24
N GLU A 115 -4.60 1.65 -19.14
CA GLU A 115 -3.73 0.96 -18.18
C GLU A 115 -3.95 1.48 -16.74
N ARG A 116 -4.16 2.79 -16.56
CA ARG A 116 -4.49 3.36 -15.24
C ARG A 116 -5.77 2.77 -14.66
N LYS A 117 -6.80 2.55 -15.49
CA LYS A 117 -8.05 1.89 -15.09
C LYS A 117 -7.84 0.51 -14.46
N GLN A 118 -6.86 -0.26 -14.94
CA GLN A 118 -6.60 -1.62 -14.44
C GLN A 118 -6.09 -1.65 -12.98
N LEU A 119 -5.80 -0.48 -12.41
CA LEU A 119 -5.32 -0.30 -11.04
C LEU A 119 -6.44 -0.02 -10.04
N TYR A 120 -7.66 0.30 -10.48
CA TYR A 120 -8.80 0.58 -9.58
C TYR A 120 -9.08 -0.54 -8.58
N PRO A 121 -9.13 -1.83 -8.98
CA PRO A 121 -9.38 -2.92 -8.02
C PRO A 121 -8.32 -3.02 -6.91
N ASP A 122 -7.06 -2.68 -7.20
CA ASP A 122 -5.96 -2.69 -6.22
C ASP A 122 -6.14 -1.58 -5.18
N VAL A 123 -6.49 -0.37 -5.62
CA VAL A 123 -6.80 0.76 -4.72
C VAL A 123 -8.04 0.48 -3.87
N VAL A 124 -9.10 -0.10 -4.47
CA VAL A 124 -10.30 -0.51 -3.73
C VAL A 124 -9.92 -1.53 -2.65
N THR A 125 -9.20 -2.59 -2.99
CA THR A 125 -8.75 -3.61 -2.02
C THR A 125 -7.97 -2.99 -0.85
N ARG A 126 -7.11 -2.00 -1.13
CA ARG A 126 -6.34 -1.30 -0.09
C ARG A 126 -7.21 -0.41 0.79
N LEU A 127 -8.18 0.31 0.23
CA LEU A 127 -9.16 1.08 0.98
C LEU A 127 -10.03 0.18 1.88
N GLU A 128 -10.33 -1.04 1.45
CA GLU A 128 -11.13 -2.00 2.23
C GLU A 128 -10.43 -2.46 3.51
N ILE A 129 -9.10 -2.60 3.47
CA ILE A 129 -8.32 -3.11 4.60
C ILE A 129 -7.63 -2.01 5.41
N THR A 130 -7.62 -0.76 4.93
CA THR A 130 -6.97 0.33 5.67
C THR A 130 -7.71 0.64 6.96
N THR A 131 -6.95 0.87 8.01
CA THR A 131 -7.49 1.08 9.38
C THR A 131 -7.57 2.55 9.78
N GLY A 132 -7.21 3.46 8.87
CA GLY A 132 -7.20 4.90 9.10
C GLY A 132 -6.69 5.69 7.90
N PRO A 133 -6.36 6.97 8.11
CA PRO A 133 -5.72 7.82 7.10
C PRO A 133 -4.49 7.16 6.46
N ASP A 134 -4.42 7.16 5.13
CA ASP A 134 -3.29 6.65 4.35
C ASP A 134 -3.03 7.58 3.17
N ARG A 135 -1.97 8.39 3.32
CA ARG A 135 -1.62 9.41 2.33
C ARG A 135 -1.09 8.82 1.03
N GLN A 136 -0.51 7.63 1.06
CA GLN A 136 -0.05 6.96 -0.15
C GLN A 136 -1.23 6.49 -0.99
N ILE A 137 -2.30 5.99 -0.35
CA ILE A 137 -3.57 5.69 -1.04
C ILE A 137 -4.15 6.95 -1.67
N ASP A 138 -4.12 8.10 -0.99
CA ASP A 138 -4.62 9.36 -1.56
C ASP A 138 -3.90 9.74 -2.87
N PHE A 139 -2.57 9.61 -2.91
CA PHE A 139 -1.78 9.86 -4.12
C PHE A 139 -2.07 8.85 -5.22
N ASP A 140 -2.25 7.58 -4.85
CA ASP A 140 -2.58 6.53 -5.80
C ASP A 140 -3.97 6.76 -6.42
N ILE A 141 -4.95 7.23 -5.63
CA ILE A 141 -6.27 7.67 -6.12
C ILE A 141 -6.12 8.82 -7.13
N ALA A 142 -5.37 9.87 -6.78
CA ALA A 142 -5.15 11.00 -7.68
C ALA A 142 -4.46 10.59 -9.00
N PHE A 143 -3.51 9.65 -8.93
CA PHE A 143 -2.82 9.13 -10.10
C PHE A 143 -3.77 8.35 -11.03
N ILE A 144 -4.57 7.43 -10.47
CA ILE A 144 -5.50 6.63 -11.27
C ILE A 144 -6.67 7.46 -11.81
N LEU A 145 -7.04 8.56 -11.14
CA LEU A 145 -8.00 9.55 -11.65
C LEU A 145 -7.41 10.49 -12.72
N GLY A 146 -6.10 10.40 -12.98
CA GLY A 146 -5.42 11.22 -13.99
C GLY A 146 -5.13 12.66 -13.55
N TRP A 147 -5.21 12.96 -12.25
CA TRP A 147 -4.98 14.32 -11.73
C TRP A 147 -3.51 14.65 -11.58
N VAL A 148 -2.67 13.61 -11.47
CA VAL A 148 -1.23 13.72 -11.51
C VAL A 148 -0.67 12.89 -12.66
N PRO A 149 0.34 13.40 -13.37
CA PRO A 149 0.90 12.72 -14.54
C PRO A 149 1.72 11.49 -14.12
N GLU A 150 2.37 11.54 -12.95
CA GLU A 150 3.24 10.48 -12.43
C GLU A 150 2.75 9.99 -11.08
N ARG A 151 3.01 8.71 -10.79
CA ARG A 151 2.78 8.16 -9.45
C ARG A 151 3.81 8.73 -8.49
N GLN A 152 3.34 9.17 -7.34
CA GLN A 152 4.16 9.82 -6.33
C GLN A 152 4.22 8.96 -5.08
N THR A 153 5.39 8.94 -4.48
CA THR A 153 5.69 8.16 -3.29
C THR A 153 5.94 9.12 -2.13
N LEU A 154 5.59 8.73 -0.90
CA LEU A 154 5.70 9.59 0.29
C LEU A 154 7.14 10.07 0.57
N ASP A 155 8.15 9.42 0.00
CA ASP A 155 9.56 9.81 0.09
C ASP A 155 9.94 10.97 -0.86
N ARG A 156 8.97 11.52 -1.61
CA ARG A 156 9.09 12.67 -2.52
C ARG A 156 8.24 13.86 -2.03
N VAL A 157 8.45 15.03 -2.64
CA VAL A 157 7.63 16.22 -2.40
C VAL A 157 6.16 15.93 -2.70
N GLU A 158 5.25 16.36 -1.81
CA GLU A 158 3.81 16.23 -2.00
C GLU A 158 3.41 16.77 -3.39
N PRO A 159 2.79 15.94 -4.25
CA PRO A 159 2.45 16.38 -5.58
C PRO A 159 1.33 17.40 -5.57
N LEU A 160 1.34 18.23 -6.61
CA LEU A 160 0.24 19.09 -6.96
C LEU A 160 -0.47 18.49 -8.18
N SER A 161 -1.75 18.79 -8.33
CA SER A 161 -2.47 18.55 -9.59
C SER A 161 -1.82 19.33 -10.73
N GLU A 162 -2.20 19.05 -11.97
CA GLU A 162 -1.77 19.86 -13.12
C GLU A 162 -2.07 21.37 -12.96
N ASP A 163 -3.14 21.70 -12.20
CA ASP A 163 -3.56 23.08 -11.91
C ASP A 163 -2.80 23.71 -10.72
N GLY A 164 -1.92 22.96 -10.06
CA GLY A 164 -1.15 23.43 -8.90
C GLY A 164 -1.87 23.29 -7.55
N ASP A 165 -3.02 22.60 -7.51
CA ASP A 165 -3.76 22.35 -6.29
C ASP A 165 -3.20 21.16 -5.51
N ARG A 166 -3.34 21.17 -4.19
CA ARG A 166 -2.97 20.02 -3.37
C ARG A 166 -3.88 18.83 -3.65
N ILE A 167 -3.33 17.63 -3.61
CA ILE A 167 -4.13 16.41 -3.71
C ILE A 167 -5.07 16.29 -2.50
N PRO A 168 -6.36 16.00 -2.69
CA PRO A 168 -7.28 15.84 -1.56
C PRO A 168 -6.88 14.72 -0.62
N PHE A 169 -7.33 14.83 0.62
CA PHE A 169 -7.11 13.83 1.66
C PHE A 169 -8.24 12.79 1.67
N PHE A 170 -8.29 11.95 0.63
CA PHE A 170 -9.38 10.99 0.39
C PHE A 170 -9.65 10.05 1.57
N THR A 171 -8.62 9.66 2.30
CA THR A 171 -8.72 8.72 3.43
C THR A 171 -8.94 9.38 4.79
N SER A 172 -8.96 10.72 4.88
CA SER A 172 -8.99 11.41 6.18
C SER A 172 -9.81 12.69 6.29
N ASP A 173 -10.11 13.38 5.18
CA ASP A 173 -10.91 14.61 5.20
C ASP A 173 -12.23 14.41 4.47
N LEU A 174 -13.26 14.07 5.25
CA LEU A 174 -14.63 13.89 4.75
C LEU A 174 -15.15 15.12 4.01
N ALA A 175 -14.86 16.33 4.51
CA ALA A 175 -15.41 17.55 3.94
C ALA A 175 -14.85 17.79 2.54
N GLN A 176 -13.55 17.55 2.34
CA GLN A 176 -12.93 17.62 1.01
C GLN A 176 -13.49 16.58 0.05
N VAL A 177 -13.65 15.33 0.50
CA VAL A 177 -14.21 14.26 -0.33
C VAL A 177 -15.64 14.56 -0.72
N GLU A 178 -16.46 15.06 0.22
CA GLU A 178 -17.85 15.43 -0.04
C GLU A 178 -17.97 16.61 -0.99
N GLU A 179 -17.14 17.66 -0.83
CA GLU A 179 -17.13 18.80 -1.74
C GLU A 179 -16.80 18.36 -3.17
N MET A 180 -15.77 17.52 -3.32
CA MET A 180 -15.39 16.94 -4.61
C MET A 180 -16.52 16.09 -5.19
N ALA A 181 -17.10 15.19 -4.40
CA ALA A 181 -18.18 14.31 -4.83
C ALA A 181 -19.39 15.12 -5.31
N ARG A 182 -19.80 16.16 -4.58
CA ARG A 182 -20.91 17.05 -4.96
C ARG A 182 -20.62 17.84 -6.22
N ARG A 183 -19.36 18.21 -6.46
CA ARG A 183 -18.95 18.88 -7.70
C ARG A 183 -18.98 17.94 -8.90
N ALA A 184 -18.58 16.68 -8.71
CA ALA A 184 -18.50 15.69 -9.78
C ALA A 184 -19.87 15.07 -10.12
N LEU A 185 -20.66 14.74 -9.09
CA LEU A 185 -21.95 14.05 -9.18
C LEU A 185 -23.08 15.03 -8.90
N LYS A 186 -23.20 16.01 -9.79
CA LYS A 186 -24.23 17.03 -9.67
C LYS A 186 -25.61 16.37 -9.73
N ASP A 187 -26.48 16.77 -8.80
CA ASP A 187 -27.86 16.29 -8.66
C ASP A 187 -28.01 14.85 -8.12
N TRP A 188 -26.90 14.17 -7.79
CA TRP A 188 -26.94 12.87 -7.10
C TRP A 188 -27.08 13.04 -5.58
N THR A 189 -27.63 12.01 -4.95
CA THR A 189 -27.75 11.92 -3.49
C THR A 189 -26.52 11.26 -2.92
N ILE A 190 -25.99 11.82 -1.82
CA ILE A 190 -24.86 11.28 -1.06
C ILE A 190 -25.33 11.11 0.38
N GLU A 191 -25.34 9.87 0.85
CA GLU A 191 -25.69 9.49 2.22
C GLU A 191 -24.45 8.92 2.91
N ILE A 192 -24.22 9.33 4.15
CA ILE A 192 -23.02 8.97 4.91
C ILE A 192 -23.42 8.66 6.34
N ASP A 193 -23.29 7.40 6.71
CA ASP A 193 -23.49 6.92 8.07
C ASP A 193 -22.16 6.94 8.84
N ARG A 194 -22.22 7.33 10.12
CA ARG A 194 -21.03 7.43 10.98
C ARG A 194 -20.87 6.26 11.94
N ASP A 195 -21.97 5.58 12.28
CA ASP A 195 -21.94 4.43 13.19
C ASP A 195 -23.06 3.42 12.84
N PRO A 196 -22.73 2.29 12.21
CA PRO A 196 -21.41 1.97 11.64
C PRO A 196 -21.07 2.90 10.46
N CYS A 197 -19.77 3.09 10.17
CA CYS A 197 -19.35 3.89 9.02
C CYS A 197 -19.79 3.21 7.72
N ASP A 198 -20.53 3.94 6.87
CA ASP A 198 -20.97 3.49 5.55
C ASP A 198 -21.25 4.72 4.66
N ALA A 199 -21.33 4.52 3.35
CA ALA A 199 -21.73 5.57 2.43
C ALA A 199 -22.42 4.99 1.19
N HIS A 200 -23.44 5.73 0.74
CA HIS A 200 -24.22 5.43 -0.45
C HIS A 200 -24.27 6.66 -1.34
N VAL A 201 -24.06 6.48 -2.64
CA VAL A 201 -24.12 7.55 -3.62
C VAL A 201 -24.98 7.09 -4.78
N PHE A 202 -26.06 7.80 -5.09
CA PHE A 202 -26.99 7.36 -6.12
C PHE A 202 -27.68 8.49 -6.85
N ASP A 203 -28.04 8.27 -8.11
CA ASP A 203 -28.89 9.18 -8.87
C ASP A 203 -30.35 9.00 -8.39
N PRO A 204 -30.99 10.05 -7.81
CA PRO A 204 -32.37 9.94 -7.37
C PRO A 204 -33.37 9.77 -8.53
N ALA A 205 -32.96 10.02 -9.77
CA ALA A 205 -33.76 9.80 -10.96
C ALA A 205 -33.63 8.37 -11.54
N ALA A 206 -32.74 7.55 -10.99
CA ALA A 206 -32.53 6.16 -11.41
C ALA A 206 -33.78 5.30 -11.19
N GLY A 207 -34.10 4.44 -12.15
CA GLY A 207 -35.17 3.46 -12.02
C GLY A 207 -34.80 2.30 -11.09
N ASP A 208 -35.80 1.56 -10.61
CA ASP A 208 -35.58 0.29 -9.91
C ASP A 208 -35.04 -0.75 -10.90
N GLY A 209 -33.71 -0.87 -10.97
CA GLY A 209 -32.98 -1.74 -11.89
C GLY A 209 -31.72 -1.10 -12.50
N ASP A 210 -31.48 0.20 -12.27
CA ASP A 210 -30.28 0.89 -12.72
C ASP A 210 -29.17 0.79 -11.67
N ASP A 211 -28.64 -0.42 -11.45
CA ASP A 211 -27.58 -0.69 -10.46
C ASP A 211 -26.30 0.13 -10.73
N GLU A 212 -26.07 0.52 -11.99
CA GLU A 212 -24.97 1.42 -12.38
C GLU A 212 -25.08 2.83 -11.79
N LEU A 213 -26.28 3.24 -11.35
CA LEU A 213 -26.54 4.55 -10.75
C LEU A 213 -26.60 4.50 -9.22
N ARG A 214 -26.13 3.40 -8.62
CA ARG A 214 -26.18 3.13 -7.17
C ARG A 214 -24.82 2.60 -6.69
N LEU A 215 -24.14 3.39 -5.86
CA LEU A 215 -22.78 3.11 -5.40
C LEU A 215 -22.78 2.93 -3.88
N ALA A 216 -22.14 1.86 -3.41
CA ALA A 216 -22.12 1.50 -2.00
C ALA A 216 -20.71 1.22 -1.46
N ALA A 217 -20.43 1.69 -0.25
CA ALA A 217 -19.14 1.52 0.43
C ALA A 217 -19.02 0.21 1.20
N TRP A 218 -20.05 -0.19 1.95
CA TRP A 218 -20.01 -1.43 2.72
C TRP A 218 -21.21 -2.33 2.46
N ARG A 219 -22.41 -1.83 2.74
CA ARG A 219 -23.66 -2.54 2.50
C ARG A 219 -24.24 -2.09 1.18
N ASP A 220 -24.55 -3.02 0.30
CA ASP A 220 -25.26 -2.70 -0.92
C ASP A 220 -26.73 -2.34 -0.62
N PHE A 221 -27.44 -1.78 -1.59
CA PHE A 221 -28.84 -1.34 -1.45
C PHE A 221 -29.81 -2.50 -1.20
N ASP A 222 -29.44 -3.73 -1.58
CA ASP A 222 -30.19 -4.95 -1.29
C ASP A 222 -29.83 -5.57 0.08
N GLY A 223 -28.89 -4.98 0.81
CA GLY A 223 -28.39 -5.44 2.10
C GLY A 223 -27.27 -6.47 2.03
N SER A 224 -26.80 -6.86 0.84
CA SER A 224 -25.59 -7.66 0.68
C SER A 224 -24.35 -6.87 1.13
N LEU A 225 -23.27 -7.58 1.45
CA LEU A 225 -22.05 -6.98 1.98
C LEU A 225 -20.92 -7.08 0.98
N HIS A 226 -20.30 -5.96 0.64
CA HIS A 226 -19.05 -5.96 -0.11
C HIS A 226 -17.84 -6.29 0.76
N MET A 227 -17.92 -6.04 2.08
CA MET A 227 -16.83 -6.24 3.04
C MET A 227 -17.35 -6.87 4.33
N GLU A 228 -16.49 -7.61 5.04
CA GLU A 228 -16.86 -8.22 6.33
C GLU A 228 -17.06 -7.19 7.46
N LYS A 229 -16.40 -6.03 7.35
CA LYS A 229 -16.39 -4.96 8.36
C LYS A 229 -16.66 -3.60 7.70
N PRO A 230 -17.22 -2.63 8.44
CA PRO A 230 -17.37 -1.27 7.93
C PRO A 230 -16.00 -0.62 7.66
N PRO A 231 -15.94 0.34 6.72
CA PRO A 231 -14.81 1.24 6.54
C PRO A 231 -14.34 1.88 7.84
N ALA A 232 -13.03 2.13 7.95
CA ALA A 232 -12.44 2.64 9.19
C ALA A 232 -12.89 4.07 9.56
N ASN A 233 -13.31 4.88 8.58
CA ASN A 233 -13.87 6.20 8.81
C ASN A 233 -14.80 6.64 7.65
N PRO A 234 -15.59 7.71 7.82
CA PRO A 234 -16.53 8.18 6.79
C PRO A 234 -15.89 8.68 5.49
N ALA A 235 -14.66 9.21 5.52
CA ALA A 235 -13.97 9.67 4.32
C ALA A 235 -13.57 8.47 3.44
N ILE A 236 -13.07 7.40 4.06
CA ILE A 236 -12.83 6.12 3.40
C ILE A 236 -14.13 5.53 2.88
N ALA A 237 -15.23 5.60 3.65
CA ALA A 237 -16.52 5.10 3.20
C ALA A 237 -16.99 5.81 1.91
N LEU A 238 -17.04 7.14 1.90
CA LEU A 238 -17.46 7.89 0.71
C LEU A 238 -16.51 7.63 -0.47
N THR A 239 -15.21 7.59 -0.22
CA THR A 239 -14.21 7.31 -1.25
C THR A 239 -14.40 5.91 -1.83
N LEU A 240 -14.63 4.88 -1.00
CA LEU A 240 -14.92 3.51 -1.45
C LEU A 240 -16.15 3.45 -2.35
N ALA A 241 -17.26 4.09 -1.97
CA ALA A 241 -18.45 4.14 -2.80
C ALA A 241 -18.15 4.74 -4.18
N MET A 242 -17.46 5.88 -4.21
CA MET A 242 -17.07 6.53 -5.47
C MET A 242 -16.14 5.66 -6.33
N MET A 243 -15.11 5.07 -5.72
CA MET A 243 -14.12 4.25 -6.41
C MET A 243 -14.73 2.97 -6.96
N ARG A 244 -15.70 2.37 -6.27
CA ARG A 244 -16.42 1.20 -6.76
C ARG A 244 -17.32 1.51 -7.94
N GLY A 245 -18.02 2.64 -7.93
CA GLY A 245 -18.80 3.07 -9.10
C GLY A 245 -17.96 3.22 -10.35
N GLN A 246 -16.74 3.76 -10.20
CA GLN A 246 -15.79 3.85 -11.31
C GLN A 246 -15.23 2.48 -11.73
N SER A 247 -15.29 1.46 -10.87
CA SER A 247 -14.85 0.09 -11.19
C SER A 247 -15.94 -0.77 -11.85
N MET A 248 -17.23 -0.52 -11.53
CA MET A 248 -18.38 -1.31 -12.01
C MET A 248 -18.79 -1.00 -13.46
N HIS A 249 -18.29 0.09 -14.06
CA HIS A 249 -18.61 0.48 -15.43
C HIS A 249 -17.81 -0.25 -16.53
N PHE A 250 -17.08 -1.33 -16.22
CA PHE A 250 -16.07 -1.88 -17.13
C PHE A 250 -15.93 -3.41 -17.16
N ASP A 251 -17.04 -4.14 -17.21
CA ASP A 251 -17.09 -5.48 -17.83
C ASP A 251 -17.77 -5.44 -19.21
#